data_AF-A0A0P1E3E1-F1
#
_entry.id   AF-A0A0P1E3E1-F1
#
_cell.length_a   1.000
_cell.length_b   1.000
_cell.length_c   1.000
_cell.angle_alpha   90.00
_cell.angle_beta   90.00
_cell.angle_gamma   90.00
#
_symmetry.space_group_name_H-M   'P 1'
#
loop_
_entity.id
_entity.type
_entity.pdbx_description
1 polymer ?
#
loop_
_entity_poly.entity_id
_entity_poly.type
_entity_poly.pdbx_seq_one_letter_code
_entity_poly.pdbx_strand_id
1 'polypeptide(L)' 'MSRLTNIIMGLIGIGLMMTFILGLAHSISTGFAGFWGGLPFLCIAIFVIALALYNFWEDAVKKD' A
#
# COMPACT_ATOMS: atom_id res chain seq x y z
N MET A 1 -6.61 23.02 4.14
CA MET A 1 -6.24 22.04 5.18
C MET A 1 -4.82 22.32 5.64
N SER A 2 -4.51 22.10 6.92
CA SER A 2 -3.15 22.24 7.43
C SER A 2 -2.24 21.16 6.81
N ARG A 3 -1.00 21.51 6.47
CA ARG A 3 -0.01 20.57 5.90
C ARG A 3 0.20 19.35 6.79
N LEU A 4 0.21 19.55 8.11
CA LEU A 4 0.28 18.47 9.10
C LEU A 4 -0.92 17.53 8.98
N THR A 5 -2.13 18.05 8.74
CA THR A 5 -3.33 17.24 8.55
C THR A 5 -3.22 16.35 7.31
N ASN A 6 -2.73 16.89 6.19
CA ASN A 6 -2.56 16.10 4.95
C ASN A 6 -1.54 14.96 5.14
N ILE A 7 -0.41 15.25 5.79
CA ILE A 7 0.62 14.25 6.06
C ILE A 7 0.10 13.16 7.02
N ILE A 8 -0.55 13.54 8.12
CA ILE A 8 -1.09 12.58 9.10
C ILE A 8 -2.18 11.71 8.46
N MET A 9 -3.11 12.31 7.73
CA MET A 9 -4.20 11.56 7.09
C MET A 9 -3.67 10.65 5.97
N GLY A 10 -2.70 11.12 5.19
CA GLY A 10 -2.04 10.30 4.16
C GLY A 10 -1.29 9.11 4.76
N LEU A 11 -0.59 9.32 5.90
CA LEU A 11 0.11 8.24 6.61
C LEU A 11 -0.87 7.18 7.14
N ILE A 12 -1.99 7.61 7.73
CA ILE A 12 -3.04 6.72 8.23
C ILE A 12 -3.65 5.92 7.07
N GLY A 13 -4.00 6.60 5.96
CA GLY A 13 -4.58 5.97 4.78
C GLY A 13 -3.67 4.91 4.16
N ILE A 14 -2.40 5.24 3.94
CA ILE A 14 -1.40 4.30 3.43
C ILE A 14 -1.16 3.16 4.40
N GLY A 15 -1.08 3.43 5.71
CA GLY A 15 -0.89 2.42 6.73
C GLY A 15 -2.01 1.37 6.72
N LEU A 16 -3.26 1.81 6.69
CA LEU A 16 -4.44 0.93 6.61
C LEU A 16 -4.50 0.17 5.28
N MET A 17 -4.17 0.82 4.17
CA MET A 17 -4.14 0.17 2.85
C MET A 17 -3.05 -0.90 2.79
N MET A 18 -1.84 -0.62 3.29
CA MET A 18 -0.73 -1.58 3.32
C MET A 18 -1.06 -2.79 4.19
N THR A 19 -1.59 -2.59 5.40
CA THR A 19 -1.95 -3.71 6.28
C THR A 19 -3.00 -4.61 5.63
N PHE A 20 -3.98 -4.01 4.95
CA PHE A 20 -5.01 -4.74 4.22
C PHE A 20 -4.42 -5.54 3.04
N ILE A 21 -3.66 -4.91 2.14
CA ILE A 21 -3.10 -5.56 0.94
C ILE A 21 -2.11 -6.67 1.33
N LEU A 22 -1.25 -6.43 2.32
CA LEU A 22 -0.31 -7.44 2.81
C LEU A 22 -1.04 -8.62 3.48
N GLY A 23 -2.09 -8.34 4.26
CA GLY A 23 -2.95 -9.37 4.85
C GLY A 23 -3.66 -10.21 3.78
N LEU A 24 -4.18 -9.57 2.73
CA LEU A 24 -4.75 -10.27 1.57
C LEU A 24 -3.70 -11.12 0.85
N ALA A 25 -2.49 -10.59 0.63
CA ALA A 25 -1.41 -11.30 -0.05
C ALA A 25 -0.99 -12.54 0.72
N HIS A 26 -0.89 -12.42 2.04
CA HIS A 26 -0.59 -13.54 2.92
C HIS A 26 -1.70 -14.60 2.86
N SER A 27 -2.97 -14.19 3.01
CA SER A 27 -4.13 -15.10 2.97
C SER A 27 -4.24 -15.87 1.64
N ILE A 28 -3.99 -15.22 0.50
CA ILE A 28 -4.01 -15.87 -0.82
C ILE A 28 -2.85 -16.87 -0.96
N SER A 29 -1.66 -16.47 -0.52
CA SER A 29 -0.44 -17.27 -0.68
C SER A 29 -0.39 -18.49 0.23
N THR A 30 -0.91 -18.40 1.46
CA THR A 30 -0.93 -19.52 2.42
C THR A 30 -2.21 -20.33 2.38
N GLY A 31 -3.33 -19.72 2.01
CA GLY A 31 -4.65 -20.36 2.01
C GLY A 31 -5.08 -20.90 0.64
N PHE A 32 -5.18 -20.03 -0.37
CA PHE A 32 -6.00 -20.32 -1.57
C PHE A 32 -5.21 -20.88 -2.75
N ALA A 33 -4.02 -20.33 -3.03
CA ALA A 33 -3.31 -20.56 -4.30
C ALA A 33 -1.91 -21.18 -4.12
N GLY A 34 -1.44 -21.33 -2.88
CA GLY A 34 -0.07 -21.70 -2.57
C GLY A 34 0.95 -20.63 -3.00
N PHE A 35 2.25 -20.90 -2.81
CA PHE A 35 3.31 -19.93 -3.10
C PHE A 35 3.30 -19.47 -4.56
N TRP A 36 3.23 -20.40 -5.51
CA TRP A 36 3.28 -20.11 -6.94
C TRP A 36 2.02 -19.40 -7.47
N GLY A 37 0.85 -19.68 -6.90
CA GLY A 37 -0.39 -18.99 -7.25
C GLY A 37 -0.52 -17.62 -6.59
N GLY A 38 0.10 -17.42 -5.41
CA GLY A 38 0.15 -16.13 -4.71
C GLY A 38 1.21 -15.16 -5.24
N LEU A 39 2.26 -15.66 -5.89
CA LEU A 39 3.36 -14.87 -6.45
C LEU A 39 2.91 -13.75 -7.42
N PRO A 40 2.03 -13.98 -8.41
CA PRO A 40 1.54 -12.90 -9.27
C PRO A 40 0.77 -11.83 -8.50
N PHE A 41 -0.01 -12.22 -7.47
CA PHE A 41 -0.70 -11.26 -6.62
C PHE A 41 0.28 -10.42 -5.79
N LEU A 42 1.34 -11.05 -5.25
CA LEU A 42 2.39 -10.36 -4.51
C LEU A 42 3.11 -9.31 -5.36
N CYS A 43 3.42 -9.63 -6.62
CA CYS A 43 4.02 -8.66 -7.55
C CYS A 43 3.13 -7.44 -7.75
N ILE A 44 1.82 -7.64 -7.95
CA ILE A 44 0.85 -6.55 -8.11
C ILE A 44 0.74 -5.74 -6.81
N ALA A 45 0.66 -6.42 -5.66
CA ALA A 45 0.58 -5.77 -4.35
C ALA A 45 1.77 -4.85 -4.10
N ILE A 46 3.00 -5.30 -4.37
CA ILE A 46 4.21 -4.49 -4.21
C ILE A 46 4.17 -3.28 -5.15
N PHE A 47 3.76 -3.47 -6.41
CA PHE A 47 3.66 -2.39 -7.38
C PHE A 47 2.66 -1.30 -6.95
N VAL A 48 1.49 -1.70 -6.47
CA VAL A 48 0.46 -0.77 -5.96
C VAL A 48 0.94 -0.04 -4.72
N ILE A 49 1.62 -0.73 -3.79
CA ILE A 49 2.19 -0.08 -2.60
C ILE A 49 3.24 0.96 -3.00
N ALA A 50 4.09 0.67 -3.99
CA ALA A 50 5.07 1.62 -4.50
C ALA A 50 4.40 2.86 -5.10
N LEU A 51 3.33 2.69 -5.90
CA LEU A 51 2.56 3.81 -6.45
C LEU A 51 1.87 4.65 -5.36
N ALA A 52 1.33 4.01 -4.33
CA ALA A 52 0.70 4.73 -3.22
C ALA A 52 1.71 5.55 -2.40
N LEU A 53 2.90 5.01 -2.18
CA LEU A 53 4.01 5.75 -1.56
C LEU A 53 4.46 6.93 -2.43
N TYR A 54 4.51 6.73 -3.75
CA TYR A 54 4.82 7.80 -4.69
C TYR A 54 3.77 8.92 -4.66
N ASN A 55 2.48 8.60 -4.71
CA ASN A 55 1.40 9.58 -4.60
C ASN A 55 1.44 10.34 -3.27
N PHE A 56 1.70 9.67 -2.16
CA PHE A 56 1.83 10.36 -0.88
C PHE A 56 3.03 11.29 -0.83
N TRP A 57 4.14 10.88 -1.43
CA TRP A 57 5.28 11.76 -1.55
C TRP A 57 4.96 12.97 -2.43
N GLU A 58 4.30 12.78 -3.57
CA GLU A 58 3.92 13.87 -4.49
C GLU A 58 2.88 14.83 -3.89
N ASP A 59 1.80 14.31 -3.29
CA ASP A 59 0.67 15.14 -2.85
C ASP A 59 0.83 15.70 -1.42
N ALA A 60 1.47 14.94 -0.52
CA ALA A 60 1.55 15.30 0.90
C ALA A 60 2.93 15.85 1.31
N VAL A 61 4.02 15.43 0.65
CA VAL A 61 5.39 15.77 1.07
C VAL A 61 6.03 16.81 0.15
N LYS A 62 6.00 16.58 -1.15
CA LYS A 62 6.56 17.44 -2.19
C LYS A 62 5.81 18.77 -2.13
N LYS A 63 6.60 19.84 -2.13
CA LYS A 63 6.12 21.20 -1.98
C LYS A 63 6.51 21.91 -3.27
N ASP A 64 5.51 22.21 -4.09
CA ASP A 64 5.63 23.25 -5.09
C ASP A 64 5.68 24.63 -4.41
#